data_AF-A0A0C2N4G2-F1
#
_entry.id   AF-A0A0C2N4G2-F1
#
_cell.length_a   1.000
_cell.length_b   1.000
_cell.length_c   1.000
_cell.angle_alpha   90.00
_cell.angle_beta   90.00
_cell.angle_gamma   90.00
#
_symmetry.space_group_name_H-M   'P 1'
#
loop_
_entity.id
_entity.type
_entity.pdbx_description
1 polymer ?
#
loop_
_entity_poly.entity_id
_entity_poly.type
_entity_poly.pdbx_seq_one_letter_code
_entity_poly.pdbx_strand_id
1 'polypeptide(L)'
;MPVPDVCFAFEKLLCGNFFINDAKILNCLSDFFEDYLISLIVPSNIRRAPLLPYYLWNFYDATINKNGRTNNSVERWHNGLARFINCHHPDIFKFVEFLKSIKTSMNLK
;
A
#
# COMPACT_ATOMS: atom_id res chain seq x y z
N MET A 1 -8.42 2.10 10.28
CA MET A 1 -9.74 2.03 10.92
C MET A 1 -9.95 0.60 11.43
N PRO A 2 -10.59 0.39 12.58
CA PRO A 2 -10.95 -0.95 13.05
C PRO A 2 -11.71 -1.71 11.96
N VAL A 3 -11.43 -3.01 11.78
CA VAL A 3 -12.08 -3.83 10.74
C VAL A 3 -13.61 -3.79 10.82
N PRO A 4 -14.26 -3.84 12.01
CA PRO A 4 -15.72 -3.76 12.10
C PRO A 4 -16.32 -2.46 11.52
N ASP A 5 -15.56 -1.37 11.55
CA ASP A 5 -16.04 -0.05 11.12
C ASP A 5 -15.86 0.19 9.62
N VAL A 6 -15.10 -0.68 8.92
CA VAL A 6 -14.73 -0.52 7.52
C VAL A 6 -15.94 -0.37 6.61
N CYS A 7 -16.88 -1.29 6.72
CA CYS A 7 -18.06 -1.31 5.86
C CYS A 7 -18.96 -0.10 6.14
N PHE A 8 -19.18 0.20 7.42
CA PHE A 8 -20.04 1.30 7.84
C PHE A 8 -19.51 2.66 7.38
N ALA A 9 -18.20 2.89 7.51
CA ALA A 9 -17.59 4.15 7.07
C ALA A 9 -17.67 4.32 5.55
N PHE A 10 -17.54 3.22 4.80
CA PHE A 10 -17.70 3.25 3.35
C PHE A 10 -19.13 3.51 2.91
N GLU A 11 -20.12 2.86 3.51
CA GLU A 11 -21.53 3.13 3.25
C GLU A 11 -21.89 4.59 3.56
N LYS A 12 -21.38 5.13 4.67
CA LYS A 12 -21.52 6.57 4.98
C LYS A 12 -20.88 7.47 3.93
N LEU A 13 -19.75 7.08 3.34
CA LEU A 13 -19.10 7.83 2.26
C LEU A 13 -19.98 7.85 1.01
N LEU A 14 -20.55 6.71 0.62
CA LEU A 14 -21.44 6.59 -0.54
C LEU A 14 -22.73 7.42 -0.40
N CYS A 15 -23.27 7.52 0.82
CA CYS A 15 -24.42 8.36 1.11
C CYS A 15 -24.08 9.86 1.24
N GLY A 16 -22.80 10.25 1.18
CA GLY A 16 -22.38 11.64 1.32
C GLY A 16 -22.65 12.46 0.06
N ASN A 17 -22.94 13.75 0.23
CA ASN A 17 -23.17 14.67 -0.90
C ASN A 17 -22.01 14.69 -1.91
N PHE A 18 -20.77 14.51 -1.44
CA PHE A 18 -19.59 14.39 -2.31
C PHE A 18 -19.75 13.24 -3.32
N PHE A 19 -20.17 12.06 -2.84
CA PHE A 19 -20.31 10.90 -3.70
C PHE A 19 -21.54 11.00 -4.59
N ILE A 20 -22.66 11.49 -4.05
CA ILE A 20 -23.93 11.63 -4.80
C ILE A 20 -23.79 12.63 -5.95
N ASN A 21 -23.17 13.78 -5.70
CA ASN A 21 -23.06 14.84 -6.71
C ASN A 21 -22.15 14.45 -7.88
N ASP A 22 -21.13 13.62 -7.63
CA ASP A 22 -20.13 13.19 -8.62
C ASP A 22 -20.23 11.69 -8.94
N ALA A 23 -21.40 11.07 -8.69
CA ALA A 23 -21.61 9.63 -8.80
C ALA A 23 -21.19 9.06 -10.17
N LYS A 24 -21.34 9.85 -11.24
CA LYS A 24 -20.97 9.43 -12.61
C LYS A 24 -19.48 9.08 -12.75
N ILE A 25 -18.61 9.73 -11.98
CA ILE A 25 -17.16 9.45 -11.96
C ILE A 25 -16.83 8.45 -10.85
N LEU A 26 -17.47 8.61 -9.70
CA LEU A 26 -17.10 7.89 -8.49
C LEU A 26 -17.67 6.46 -8.42
N ASN A 27 -18.71 6.14 -9.18
CA ASN A 27 -19.28 4.77 -9.23
C ASN A 27 -18.24 3.74 -9.64
N CYS A 28 -17.45 3.99 -10.69
CA CYS A 28 -16.39 3.06 -11.09
C CYS A 28 -15.34 2.83 -10.00
N LEU A 29 -15.09 3.84 -9.17
CA LEU A 29 -14.19 3.73 -8.03
C LEU A 29 -14.86 2.92 -6.91
N SER A 30 -16.14 3.15 -6.64
CA SER A 30 -16.91 2.37 -5.66
C SER A 30 -16.99 0.89 -6.02
N ASP A 31 -17.29 0.56 -7.28
CA ASP A 31 -17.35 -0.81 -7.77
C ASP A 31 -16.04 -1.56 -7.48
N PHE A 32 -14.91 -0.90 -7.71
CA PHE A 32 -13.59 -1.44 -7.37
C PHE A 32 -13.45 -1.69 -5.85
N PHE A 33 -13.83 -0.74 -5.01
CA PHE A 33 -13.74 -0.91 -3.55
C PHE A 33 -14.66 -2.02 -3.05
N GLU A 34 -15.87 -2.14 -3.60
CA GLU A 34 -16.83 -3.18 -3.24
C GLU A 34 -16.35 -4.57 -3.65
N ASP A 35 -15.80 -4.74 -4.85
CA ASP A 35 -15.32 -6.03 -5.31
C ASP A 35 -14.03 -6.47 -4.59
N TYR A 36 -13.07 -5.57 -4.45
CA TYR A 36 -11.72 -5.94 -4.04
C TYR A 36 -11.48 -5.79 -2.54
N LEU A 37 -12.02 -4.76 -1.90
CA LEU A 37 -11.56 -4.35 -0.56
C LEU A 37 -12.62 -4.49 0.53
N ILE A 38 -13.89 -4.19 0.24
CA ILE A 38 -14.94 -4.00 1.27
C ILE A 38 -16.03 -5.07 1.22
N SER A 39 -16.28 -5.65 0.03
CA SER A 39 -17.32 -6.63 -0.28
C SER A 39 -18.73 -6.08 -0.42
N LEU A 40 -19.40 -6.49 -1.50
CA LEU A 40 -20.80 -6.22 -1.81
C LEU A 40 -21.77 -6.87 -0.81
N ILE A 41 -22.85 -6.16 -0.46
CA ILE A 41 -24.03 -6.75 0.16
C ILE A 41 -24.85 -7.42 -0.95
N VAL A 42 -24.95 -8.75 -0.94
CA VAL A 42 -25.79 -9.45 -1.92
C VAL A 42 -27.28 -9.32 -1.53
N PRO A 43 -28.24 -9.51 -2.48
CA PRO A 43 -29.67 -9.37 -2.21
C PRO A 43 -30.22 -10.22 -1.04
N SER A 44 -29.50 -11.27 -0.62
CA SER A 44 -29.81 -12.06 0.57
C SER A 44 -29.41 -11.39 1.90
N ASN A 45 -28.94 -10.15 1.87
CA ASN A 45 -28.42 -9.38 3.01
C ASN A 45 -27.17 -10.03 3.66
N ILE A 46 -26.49 -10.90 2.92
CA ILE A 46 -25.24 -11.54 3.32
C ILE A 46 -24.09 -10.73 2.71
N ARG A 47 -23.09 -10.38 3.51
CA ARG A 47 -21.87 -9.76 2.98
C ARG A 47 -20.93 -10.86 2.48
N ARG A 48 -20.53 -10.79 1.21
CA ARG A 48 -19.46 -11.67 0.69
C ARG A 48 -18.14 -11.33 1.39
N ALA A 49 -17.17 -12.23 1.42
CA ALA A 49 -15.81 -11.83 1.80
C ALA A 49 -15.16 -11.03 0.66
N PRO A 50 -14.27 -10.06 0.95
CA PRO A 50 -13.62 -9.27 -0.09
C PRO A 50 -12.55 -10.12 -0.78
N LEU A 51 -12.23 -9.82 -2.03
CA LEU A 51 -11.14 -10.52 -2.74
C LEU A 51 -9.79 -10.34 -2.04
N LEU A 52 -9.54 -9.15 -1.47
CA LEU A 52 -8.36 -8.84 -0.69
C LEU A 52 -8.70 -8.83 0.80
N PRO A 53 -8.17 -9.79 1.58
CA PRO A 53 -8.34 -9.80 3.02
C PRO A 53 -7.91 -8.50 3.71
N TYR A 54 -8.66 -8.10 4.74
CA TYR A 54 -8.41 -6.87 5.49
C TYR A 54 -6.97 -6.74 5.99
N TYR A 55 -6.33 -7.82 6.44
CA TYR A 55 -4.97 -7.78 6.97
C TYR A 55 -3.90 -7.39 5.93
N LEU A 56 -4.19 -7.50 4.62
CA LEU A 56 -3.24 -7.13 3.57
C LEU A 56 -3.15 -5.62 3.36
N TRP A 57 -4.25 -4.90 3.58
CA TRP A 57 -4.37 -3.49 3.24
C TRP A 57 -4.72 -2.59 4.43
N ASN A 58 -5.36 -3.14 5.46
CA ASN A 58 -5.74 -2.40 6.65
C ASN A 58 -4.58 -2.39 7.66
N PHE A 59 -3.80 -1.32 7.64
CA PHE A 59 -2.69 -1.11 8.56
C PHE A 59 -3.09 -0.48 9.89
N TYR A 60 -4.36 -0.52 10.29
CA TYR A 60 -4.82 0.09 11.54
C TYR A 60 -4.08 -0.47 12.75
N ASP A 61 -4.10 -1.80 12.92
CA ASP A 61 -3.46 -2.49 14.04
C ASP A 61 -1.95 -2.26 14.02
N ALA A 62 -1.32 -2.32 12.85
CA ALA A 62 0.10 -2.01 12.71
C ALA A 62 0.42 -0.56 13.13
N THR A 63 -0.46 0.39 12.80
CA THR A 63 -0.28 1.81 13.13
C THR A 63 -0.44 2.07 14.62
N ILE A 64 -1.51 1.58 15.26
CA ILE A 64 -1.75 1.78 16.70
C ILE A 64 -0.70 1.08 17.56
N ASN A 65 -0.20 -0.09 17.12
CA ASN A 65 0.82 -0.86 17.83
C ASN A 65 2.25 -0.42 17.48
N LYS A 66 2.42 0.60 16.63
CA LYS A 66 3.73 1.09 16.13
C LYS A 66 4.58 -0.03 15.48
N ASN A 67 3.92 -1.03 14.89
CA ASN A 67 4.60 -2.06 14.13
C ASN A 67 5.05 -1.51 12.77
N GLY A 68 6.16 -2.03 12.27
CA GLY A 68 6.61 -1.72 10.91
C GLY A 68 5.57 -2.17 9.89
N ARG A 69 5.22 -1.29 8.93
CA ARG A 69 4.50 -1.71 7.72
C ARG A 69 5.44 -2.56 6.86
N THR A 70 4.90 -3.45 6.04
CA THR A 70 5.70 -4.32 5.14
C THR A 70 6.61 -3.53 4.20
N ASN A 71 6.20 -2.32 3.78
CA ASN A 71 7.08 -1.43 3.02
C ASN A 71 8.17 -0.78 3.87
N ASN A 72 8.00 -0.59 5.18
CA ASN A 72 8.99 0.12 6.00
C ASN A 72 10.34 -0.59 6.01
N SER A 73 10.36 -1.94 6.00
CA SER A 73 11.60 -2.71 5.93
C SER A 73 12.26 -2.58 4.56
N VAL A 74 11.47 -2.63 3.48
CA VAL A 74 11.93 -2.45 2.10
C VAL A 74 12.43 -1.02 1.86
N GLU A 75 11.68 -0.01 2.29
CA GLU A 75 12.05 1.41 2.24
C GLU A 75 13.30 1.68 3.07
N ARG A 76 13.41 1.09 4.27
CA ARG A 76 14.62 1.21 5.09
C ARG A 76 15.82 0.55 4.42
N TRP A 77 15.66 -0.63 3.82
CA TRP A 77 16.71 -1.30 3.07
C TRP A 77 17.13 -0.48 1.84
N HIS A 78 16.17 0.03 1.07
CA HIS A 78 16.41 0.85 -0.12
C HIS A 78 17.09 2.17 0.23
N ASN A 79 16.70 2.81 1.33
CA ASN A 79 17.39 3.99 1.88
C ASN A 79 18.81 3.67 2.36
N GLY A 80 19.00 2.51 2.98
CA GLY A 80 20.33 2.01 3.37
C GLY A 80 21.24 1.80 2.16
N LEU A 81 20.70 1.17 1.11
CA LEU A 81 21.40 0.98 -0.16
C LEU A 81 21.76 2.31 -0.83
N ALA A 82 20.80 3.23 -0.92
CA ALA A 82 21.00 4.58 -1.46
C ALA A 82 22.14 5.32 -0.75
N ARG A 83 22.16 5.27 0.58
CA ARG A 83 23.25 5.84 1.40
C ARG A 83 24.58 5.14 1.18
N PHE A 84 24.57 3.80 1.10
CA PHE A 84 25.77 3.00 0.92
C PHE A 84 26.47 3.28 -0.42
N ILE A 85 25.70 3.37 -1.51
CA ILE A 85 26.26 3.68 -2.84
C ILE A 85 26.29 5.18 -3.18
N ASN A 86 25.92 6.03 -2.23
CA ASN A 86 25.79 7.49 -2.38
C ASN A 86 24.95 7.91 -3.61
N CYS A 87 23.76 7.32 -3.78
CA CYS A 87 22.85 7.61 -4.89
C CYS A 87 21.40 7.76 -4.41
N HIS A 88 20.68 8.78 -4.89
CA HIS A 88 19.30 9.07 -4.49
C HIS A 88 18.26 8.06 -5.05
N HIS A 89 18.53 7.49 -6.23
CA HIS A 89 17.68 6.49 -6.88
C HIS A 89 18.54 5.32 -7.34
N PRO A 90 18.96 4.44 -6.41
CA PRO A 90 19.73 3.26 -6.76
C PRO A 90 18.89 2.33 -7.64
N ASP A 91 19.45 1.92 -8.76
CA ASP A 91 18.97 0.80 -9.56
C ASP A 91 20.07 -0.27 -9.61
N ILE A 92 19.75 -1.43 -10.17
CA ILE A 92 20.69 -2.56 -10.22
C ILE A 92 21.96 -2.22 -10.99
N PHE A 93 21.89 -1.34 -12.00
CA PHE A 93 23.04 -0.96 -12.81
C PHE A 93 23.99 -0.06 -12.02
N LYS A 94 23.47 0.95 -11.32
CA LYS A 94 24.26 1.83 -10.45
C LYS A 94 24.94 1.05 -9.32
N PHE A 95 24.26 0.04 -8.77
CA PHE A 95 24.87 -0.86 -7.79
C PHE A 95 26.05 -1.65 -8.38
N VAL A 96 25.89 -2.22 -9.58
CA VAL A 96 26.97 -2.95 -10.28
C VAL A 96 28.16 -2.03 -10.57
N GLU A 97 27.94 -0.80 -11.03
CA GLU A 97 29.02 0.17 -11.27
C GLU A 97 29.76 0.55 -9.99
N PHE A 98 29.05 0.70 -8.87
CA PHE A 98 29.66 0.92 -7.56
C PHE A 98 30.53 -0.27 -7.12
N LEU A 99 30.07 -1.52 -7.32
CA LEU A 99 30.89 -2.70 -7.01
C LEU A 99 32.16 -2.77 -7.88
N LYS A 100 32.07 -2.39 -9.15
CA LYS A 100 33.24 -2.29 -10.04
C LYS A 100 34.24 -1.23 -9.55
N SER A 101 33.77 -0.06 -9.12
CA SER A 101 34.65 1.01 -8.66
C SER A 101 35.41 0.62 -7.38
N ILE A 102 34.75 -0.06 -6.44
CA ILE A 102 35.40 -0.61 -5.25
C ILE A 102 36.49 -1.61 -5.64
N LYS A 103 36.17 -2.58 -6.52
CA LYS A 103 37.13 -3.60 -6.96
C LYS A 103 38.37 -2.96 -7.60
N THR A 104 38.19 -1.98 -8.47
CA THR A 104 39.30 -1.26 -9.09
C THR A 104 40.14 -0.52 -8.05
N SER A 105 39.51 0.14 -7.08
CA SER A 105 40.22 0.82 -5.99
C SER A 105 41.00 -0.13 -5.07
N MET A 106 40.52 -1.37 -4.87
CA MET A 106 41.21 -2.37 -4.05
C MET A 106 42.43 -2.96 -4.76
N ASN A 107 42.40 -3.09 -6.10
CA ASN A 107 43.54 -3.59 -6.88
C ASN A 107 44.66 -2.56 -7.09
N LEU A 108 44.43 -1.30 -6.69
CA LEU A 108 45.40 -0.20 -6.78
C LEU A 108 46.12 0.08 -5.44
N LYS A 109 45.87 -0.73 -4.40
CA LYS A 109 46.61 -0.74 -3.13
C LYS A 109 47.46 -2.00 -3.05
#